data_AF-A0A2M6WU02-F1
#
_entry.id   AF-A0A2M6WU02-F1
#
_cell.length_a   1.000
_cell.length_b   1.000
_cell.length_c   1.000
_cell.angle_alpha   90.00
_cell.angle_beta   90.00
_cell.angle_gamma   90.00
#
_symmetry.space_group_name_H-M   'P 1'
#
loop_
_entity.id
_entity.type
_entity.pdbx_description
1 polymer ?
#
loop_
_entity_poly.entity_id
_entity_poly.type
_entity_poly.pdbx_seq_one_letter_code
_entity_poly.pdbx_strand_id
1 'polypeptide(L)'
;MVKGVKINEEGAKKLVELGNKDRAKSVVVNKKRRQVAWQKMADNSVLVSKDLLNCDVDYCKILLAMLYWGEGTKTVRQLVFMNSNPKIIKMYLFLLLKVFVINESKLKTYLHLHDYHDRDRMINYWSDITGINKKTNKNLL
;
A
#
# COMPACT_ATOMS: atom_id res chain seq x y z
N MET A 1 -9.33 -24.13 26.10
CA MET A 1 -9.16 -25.19 25.08
C MET A 1 -8.96 -26.50 25.80
N VAL A 2 -9.87 -27.46 25.62
CA VAL A 2 -9.69 -28.83 26.12
C VAL A 2 -8.67 -29.50 25.18
N LYS A 3 -7.45 -29.72 25.65
CA LYS A 3 -6.41 -30.43 24.88
C LYS A 3 -6.58 -31.93 25.10
N GLY A 4 -6.64 -32.73 24.02
CA GLY A 4 -6.59 -34.21 24.10
C GLY A 4 -7.77 -34.97 23.49
N VAL A 5 -8.81 -34.31 22.97
CA VAL A 5 -9.94 -35.00 22.32
C VAL A 5 -9.61 -35.27 20.85
N LYS A 6 -9.56 -36.55 20.44
CA LYS A 6 -9.48 -36.93 19.02
C LYS A 6 -10.82 -36.60 18.35
N ILE A 7 -10.80 -35.62 17.46
CA ILE A 7 -11.97 -35.21 16.68
C ILE A 7 -12.12 -36.17 15.50
N ASN A 8 -13.33 -36.67 15.26
CA ASN A 8 -13.62 -37.49 14.08
C ASN A 8 -13.64 -36.62 12.80
N GLU A 9 -13.51 -37.24 11.62
CA GLU A 9 -13.42 -36.50 10.34
C GLU A 9 -14.62 -35.59 10.11
N GLU A 10 -15.82 -36.01 10.52
CA GLU A 10 -17.05 -35.23 10.41
C GLU A 10 -17.03 -33.98 11.31
N GLY A 11 -16.55 -34.11 12.54
CA GLY A 11 -16.34 -32.99 13.45
C GLY A 11 -15.28 -32.00 12.93
N ALA A 12 -14.21 -32.50 12.30
CA ALA A 12 -13.18 -31.67 11.70
C ALA A 12 -13.73 -30.85 10.52
N LYS A 13 -14.51 -31.47 9.62
CA LYS A 13 -15.19 -30.79 8.51
C LYS A 13 -16.13 -29.69 9.02
N LYS A 14 -16.94 -30.00 10.03
CA LYS A 14 -17.88 -29.03 10.63
C LYS A 14 -17.18 -27.83 11.27
N LEU A 15 -16.02 -28.03 11.90
CA LEU A 15 -15.21 -26.93 12.46
C LEU A 15 -14.66 -26.00 11.36
N VAL A 16 -14.23 -26.56 10.23
CA VAL A 16 -13.78 -25.76 9.07
C VAL A 16 -14.94 -24.93 8.50
N GLU A 17 -16.12 -25.53 8.34
CA GLU A 17 -17.31 -24.81 7.85
C GLU A 17 -17.74 -23.67 8.78
N LEU A 18 -17.79 -23.93 10.10
CA LEU A 18 -18.07 -22.91 11.10
C LEU A 18 -17.04 -21.78 11.05
N GLY A 19 -15.75 -22.13 10.96
CA GLY A 19 -14.66 -21.16 10.82
C GLY A 19 -14.80 -20.29 9.57
N ASN A 20 -15.18 -20.87 8.43
CA ASN A 20 -15.43 -20.13 7.19
C ASN A 20 -16.63 -19.18 7.31
N LYS A 21 -17.72 -19.64 7.92
CA LYS A 21 -18.93 -18.84 8.16
C LYS A 21 -18.65 -17.66 9.09
N ASP A 22 -17.88 -17.88 10.15
CA ASP A 22 -17.49 -16.83 11.08
C ASP A 22 -16.53 -15.83 10.44
N ARG A 23 -15.54 -16.28 9.66
CA ARG A 23 -14.67 -15.39 8.87
C ARG A 23 -15.48 -14.49 7.94
N ALA A 24 -16.45 -15.05 7.21
CA ALA A 24 -17.33 -14.28 6.33
C ALA A 24 -18.11 -13.20 7.10
N LYS A 25 -18.70 -13.54 8.26
CA LYS A 25 -19.37 -12.56 9.13
C LYS A 25 -18.40 -11.49 9.65
N SER A 26 -17.21 -11.88 10.10
CA SER A 26 -16.19 -10.96 10.60
C SER A 26 -15.76 -9.96 9.52
N VAL A 27 -15.59 -10.39 8.26
CA VAL A 27 -15.27 -9.49 7.14
C VAL A 27 -16.33 -8.39 6.99
N VAL A 28 -17.62 -8.75 7.04
CA VAL A 28 -18.73 -7.78 6.92
C VAL A 28 -18.75 -6.81 8.11
N VAL A 29 -18.63 -7.32 9.34
CA VAL A 29 -18.62 -6.49 10.55
C VAL A 29 -17.42 -5.54 10.55
N ASN A 30 -16.22 -6.04 10.22
CA ASN A 30 -15.00 -5.23 10.15
C ASN A 30 -15.09 -4.16 9.06
N LYS A 31 -15.70 -4.47 7.90
CA LYS A 31 -15.96 -3.48 6.85
C LYS A 31 -16.85 -2.35 7.37
N LYS A 32 -17.96 -2.68 8.04
CA LYS A 32 -18.88 -1.67 8.61
C LYS A 32 -18.20 -0.82 9.69
N ARG A 33 -17.44 -1.44 10.60
CA ARG A 33 -16.65 -0.72 11.62
C ARG A 33 -15.62 0.22 11.00
N ARG A 34 -14.89 -0.24 9.97
CA ARG A 34 -13.91 0.58 9.24
C ARG A 34 -14.57 1.76 8.53
N GLN A 35 -15.75 1.56 7.94
CA GLN A 35 -16.49 2.64 7.29
C GLN A 35 -16.92 3.73 8.30
N VAL A 36 -17.43 3.35 9.46
CA VAL A 36 -17.79 4.30 10.53
C VAL A 36 -16.56 5.05 11.04
N ALA A 37 -15.44 4.35 11.25
CA ALA A 37 -14.18 4.97 11.65
C ALA A 37 -13.67 5.95 10.58
N TRP A 38 -13.74 5.59 9.29
CA TRP A 38 -13.39 6.47 8.18
C TRP A 38 -14.28 7.70 8.10
N GLN A 39 -15.60 7.55 8.29
CA GLN A 39 -16.49 8.70 8.29
C GLN A 39 -16.12 9.67 9.42
N LYS A 40 -15.92 9.16 10.63
CA LYS A 40 -15.46 9.98 11.76
C LYS A 40 -14.12 10.67 11.48
N MET A 41 -13.17 9.97 10.86
CA MET A 41 -11.88 10.57 10.48
C MET A 41 -12.06 11.66 9.43
N ALA A 42 -12.90 11.44 8.42
CA ALA A 42 -13.19 12.43 7.39
C ALA A 42 -13.88 13.68 8.00
N ASP A 43 -14.87 13.48 8.86
CA ASP A 43 -15.62 14.57 9.52
C ASP A 43 -14.71 15.44 10.41
N ASN A 44 -13.68 14.84 11.01
CA ASN A 44 -12.71 15.55 11.86
C ASN A 44 -11.43 15.96 11.12
N SER A 45 -11.32 15.69 9.82
CA SER A 45 -10.14 16.05 9.03
C SER A 45 -10.25 17.47 8.51
N VAL A 46 -9.17 18.23 8.62
CA VAL A 46 -9.03 19.50 7.90
C VAL A 46 -8.72 19.19 6.45
N LEU A 47 -9.53 19.72 5.54
CA LEU A 47 -9.21 19.70 4.11
C LEU A 47 -7.99 20.60 3.89
N VAL A 48 -6.81 20.00 3.75
CA VAL A 48 -5.65 20.70 3.23
C VAL A 48 -6.00 21.11 1.79
N SER A 49 -5.78 22.39 1.47
CA SER A 49 -6.01 22.97 0.15
C SER A 49 -5.67 21.97 -0.96
N LYS A 50 -6.60 21.80 -1.92
CA LYS A 50 -6.40 20.93 -3.08
C LYS A 50 -5.22 21.36 -3.94
N ASP A 51 -4.74 22.59 -3.76
CA ASP A 51 -3.75 23.19 -4.61
C ASP A 51 -2.31 22.96 -4.12
N LEU A 52 -1.96 21.67 -3.98
CA LEU A 52 -0.59 21.21 -3.71
C LEU A 52 0.40 21.64 -4.81
N LEU A 53 -0.10 22.06 -5.98
CA LEU A 53 0.73 22.59 -7.06
C LEU A 53 1.35 23.95 -6.66
N ASN A 54 0.63 24.77 -5.90
CA ASN A 54 1.06 26.07 -5.39
C ASN A 54 1.63 26.01 -3.96
N CYS A 55 1.82 24.81 -3.41
CA CYS A 55 2.54 24.56 -2.16
C CYS A 55 3.95 25.17 -2.20
N ASP A 56 4.26 25.99 -1.19
CA ASP A 56 5.61 26.43 -0.86
C ASP A 56 6.52 25.21 -0.62
N VAL A 57 7.75 25.28 -1.14
CA VAL A 57 8.74 24.21 -1.08
C VAL A 57 8.97 23.72 0.34
N ASP A 58 8.93 24.59 1.35
CA ASP A 58 9.13 24.17 2.74
C ASP A 58 7.96 23.35 3.29
N TYR A 59 6.71 23.68 2.92
CA TYR A 59 5.56 22.83 3.22
C TYR A 59 5.66 21.48 2.51
N CYS A 60 6.11 21.48 1.26
CA CYS A 60 6.30 20.27 0.48
C CYS A 60 7.40 19.36 1.10
N LYS A 61 8.47 19.93 1.68
CA LYS A 61 9.48 19.19 2.46
C LYS A 61 8.86 18.52 3.69
N ILE A 62 8.03 19.23 4.45
CA ILE A 62 7.40 18.68 5.66
C ILE A 62 6.46 17.53 5.28
N LEU A 63 5.63 17.70 4.23
CA LEU A 63 4.75 16.63 3.73
C LEU A 63 5.54 15.40 3.25
N LEU A 64 6.63 15.63 2.52
CA LEU A 64 7.52 14.56 2.06
C LEU A 64 8.15 13.81 3.24
N ALA A 65 8.63 14.54 4.25
CA ALA A 65 9.21 13.96 5.46
C ALA A 65 8.19 13.15 6.25
N MET A 66 6.95 13.63 6.39
CA MET A 66 5.86 12.90 7.04
C MET A 66 5.52 11.60 6.33
N LEU A 67 5.39 11.62 4.99
CA LEU A 67 5.15 10.41 4.21
C LEU A 67 6.30 9.43 4.39
N TYR A 68 7.53 9.90 4.19
CA TYR A 68 8.72 9.06 4.31
C TYR A 68 8.88 8.49 5.73
N TRP A 69 8.51 9.23 6.77
CA TRP A 69 8.52 8.73 8.14
C TRP A 69 7.55 7.54 8.35
N GLY A 70 6.37 7.59 7.72
CA GLY A 70 5.36 6.55 7.86
C GLY A 70 5.62 5.28 7.02
N GLU A 71 6.12 5.43 5.79
CA GLU A 71 6.15 4.36 4.78
C GLU A 71 7.53 4.19 4.11
N GLY A 72 8.50 5.01 4.50
CA GLY A 72 9.84 5.02 3.92
C GLY A 72 10.83 4.16 4.70
N THR A 73 11.86 3.69 4.00
CA THR A 73 13.03 3.05 4.59
C THR A 73 14.29 3.42 3.78
N LYS A 74 15.46 3.35 4.43
CA LYS A 74 16.74 3.63 3.78
C LYS A 74 17.73 2.53 4.07
N THR A 75 18.56 2.25 3.08
CA THR A 75 19.80 1.48 3.23
C THR A 75 20.98 2.41 2.95
N VAL A 76 22.21 1.89 3.08
CA VAL A 76 23.44 2.65 2.79
C VAL A 76 23.44 3.26 1.38
N ARG A 77 22.73 2.66 0.41
CA ARG A 77 22.80 3.06 -1.00
C ARG A 77 21.45 3.44 -1.61
N GLN A 78 20.34 3.34 -0.87
CA GLN A 78 19.00 3.47 -1.43
C GLN A 78 18.04 4.14 -0.47
N LEU A 79 17.22 5.03 -1.02
CA LEU A 79 16.00 5.54 -0.42
C LEU A 79 14.84 4.75 -1.00
N VAL A 80 14.01 4.14 -0.16
CA VAL A 80 12.90 3.28 -0.56
C VAL A 80 11.62 3.82 0.04
N PHE A 81 10.56 3.81 -0.75
CA PHE A 81 9.22 4.14 -0.31
C PHE A 81 8.27 3.12 -0.91
N MET A 82 7.44 2.48 -0.07
CA MET A 82 6.59 1.36 -0.48
C MET A 82 5.16 1.59 -0.02
N ASN A 83 4.20 1.51 -0.93
CA ASN A 83 2.79 1.57 -0.59
C ASN A 83 1.95 0.89 -1.68
N SER A 84 0.83 0.27 -1.30
CA SER A 84 -0.10 -0.33 -2.26
C SER A 84 -1.07 0.67 -2.87
N ASN A 85 -1.22 1.86 -2.29
CA ASN A 85 -2.10 2.89 -2.80
C ASN A 85 -1.40 3.75 -3.89
N PRO A 86 -1.89 3.73 -5.14
CA PRO A 86 -1.27 4.45 -6.25
C PRO A 86 -1.25 5.97 -6.03
N LYS A 87 -2.23 6.54 -5.31
CA LYS A 87 -2.29 7.98 -5.03
C LYS A 87 -1.18 8.41 -4.08
N ILE A 88 -0.84 7.56 -3.10
CA ILE A 88 0.23 7.81 -2.13
C ILE A 88 1.59 7.75 -2.83
N ILE A 89 1.82 6.74 -3.68
CA ILE A 89 3.04 6.65 -4.50
C ILE A 89 3.19 7.88 -5.41
N LYS A 90 2.12 8.26 -6.12
CA LYS A 90 2.14 9.43 -7.01
C LYS A 90 2.44 10.72 -6.26
N MET A 91 1.84 10.90 -5.08
CA MET A 91 2.10 12.06 -4.21
C MET A 91 3.53 12.09 -3.70
N TYR A 92 4.08 10.95 -3.28
CA TYR A 92 5.47 10.85 -2.86
C TYR A 92 6.44 11.22 -3.99
N LEU A 93 6.25 10.66 -5.19
CA LEU A 93 7.08 10.98 -6.36
C LEU A 93 7.00 12.46 -6.73
N PHE A 94 5.79 13.03 -6.77
CA PHE A 94 5.59 14.45 -7.03
C PHE A 94 6.34 15.33 -6.02
N LEU A 95 6.18 15.06 -4.72
CA LEU A 95 6.86 15.83 -3.67
C LEU A 95 8.38 15.66 -3.74
N LEU A 96 8.87 14.44 -3.97
CA LEU A 96 10.30 14.15 -4.08
C LEU A 96 10.95 14.92 -5.24
N LEU A 97 10.33 14.88 -6.43
CA LEU A 97 10.82 15.59 -7.62
C LEU A 97 10.68 17.10 -7.52
N LYS A 98 9.68 17.60 -6.77
CA LYS A 98 9.48 19.04 -6.52
C LYS A 98 10.50 19.59 -5.53
N VAL A 99 10.85 18.84 -4.49
CA VAL A 99 11.73 19.29 -3.41
C VAL A 99 13.21 19.11 -3.75
N PHE A 100 13.56 18.06 -4.49
CA PHE A 100 14.95 17.70 -4.78
C PHE A 100 15.20 17.58 -6.28
N VAL A 101 16.36 18.08 -6.72
CA VAL A 101 16.89 17.79 -8.05
C VAL A 101 17.51 16.40 -8.03
N ILE A 102 16.79 15.41 -8.58
CA ILE A 102 17.25 14.02 -8.65
C ILE A 102 17.37 13.56 -10.10
N ASN A 103 18.30 12.65 -10.36
CA ASN A 103 18.38 11.98 -11.65
C ASN A 103 17.28 10.90 -11.72
N GLU A 104 16.20 11.18 -12.47
CA GLU A 104 15.07 10.28 -12.68
C GLU A 104 15.48 8.92 -13.26
N SER A 105 16.61 8.84 -13.98
CA SER A 105 17.13 7.56 -14.51
C SER A 105 17.57 6.58 -13.41
N LYS A 106 17.72 7.06 -12.16
CA LYS A 106 18.05 6.25 -10.99
C LYS A 106 16.81 5.72 -10.26
N LEU A 107 15.62 6.22 -10.57
CA LEU A 107 14.38 5.74 -9.99
C LEU A 107 14.08 4.33 -10.51
N LYS A 108 13.68 3.44 -9.60
CA LYS A 108 13.35 2.05 -9.88
C LYS A 108 12.12 1.65 -9.10
N THR A 109 11.22 0.92 -9.75
CA THR A 109 10.02 0.36 -9.12
C THR A 109 10.23 -1.13 -8.90
N TYR A 110 9.90 -1.63 -7.70
CA TYR A 110 9.87 -3.05 -7.37
C TYR A 110 8.44 -3.44 -7.02
N LEU A 111 7.95 -4.54 -7.61
CA LEU A 111 6.60 -5.04 -7.36
C LEU A 111 6.68 -6.41 -6.68
N HIS A 112 6.01 -6.52 -5.53
CA HIS A 112 5.81 -7.81 -4.87
C HIS A 112 4.55 -8.45 -5.46
N LEU A 113 4.75 -9.43 -6.35
CA LEU A 113 3.67 -10.13 -7.05
C LEU A 113 3.56 -11.57 -6.55
N HIS A 114 2.36 -11.97 -6.16
CA HIS A 114 1.97 -13.38 -5.95
C HIS A 114 1.54 -14.07 -7.26
N ASP A 115 1.59 -15.39 -7.29
CA ASP A 115 1.38 -16.25 -8.47
C ASP A 115 0.03 -16.05 -9.18
N TYR A 116 -0.99 -15.59 -8.47
CA TYR A 116 -2.32 -15.34 -9.03
C TYR A 116 -2.45 -13.97 -9.74
N HIS A 117 -1.41 -13.14 -9.72
CA HIS A 117 -1.43 -11.85 -10.40
C HIS A 117 -0.96 -11.98 -11.84
N ASP A 118 -1.65 -11.27 -12.74
CA ASP A 118 -1.15 -11.00 -14.08
C ASP A 118 0.02 -10.02 -14.00
N ARG A 119 1.23 -10.55 -14.23
CA ARG A 119 2.49 -9.81 -14.12
C ARG A 119 2.54 -8.63 -15.07
N ASP A 120 2.19 -8.82 -16.34
CA ASP A 120 2.31 -7.78 -17.35
C ASP A 120 1.30 -6.66 -17.11
N ARG A 121 0.08 -7.03 -16.70
CA ARG A 121 -0.93 -6.06 -16.27
C ARG A 121 -0.46 -5.22 -15.08
N MET A 122 0.15 -5.85 -14.07
CA MET A 122 0.65 -5.13 -12.89
C MET A 122 1.83 -4.20 -13.23
N ILE A 123 2.76 -4.66 -14.07
CA ILE A 123 3.87 -3.83 -14.53
C ILE A 123 3.36 -2.64 -15.35
N ASN A 124 2.42 -2.85 -16.27
CA ASN A 124 1.80 -1.76 -17.04
C ASN A 124 1.15 -0.73 -16.12
N TYR A 125 0.29 -1.20 -15.23
CA TYR A 125 -0.42 -0.33 -14.30
C TYR A 125 0.53 0.54 -13.47
N TRP A 126 1.57 -0.05 -12.88
CA TRP A 126 2.52 0.72 -12.07
C TRP A 126 3.48 1.57 -12.89
N SER A 127 3.81 1.17 -14.12
CA SER A 127 4.54 2.02 -15.08
C SER A 127 3.74 3.29 -15.39
N ASP A 128 2.43 3.18 -15.63
CA ASP A 128 1.56 4.32 -15.93
C ASP A 128 1.41 5.26 -14.72
N ILE A 129 1.30 4.71 -13.50
CA ILE A 129 1.20 5.50 -12.26
C ILE A 129 2.50 6.25 -11.95
N THR A 130 3.65 5.62 -12.16
CA THR A 130 4.95 6.15 -11.73
C THR A 130 5.68 6.93 -12.82
N GLY A 131 5.34 6.72 -14.10
CA GLY A 131 6.12 7.24 -15.24
C GLY A 131 7.48 6.57 -15.43
N ILE A 132 7.82 5.56 -14.61
CA ILE A 132 9.10 4.87 -14.66
C ILE A 132 8.99 3.74 -15.69
N ASN A 133 9.60 3.95 -16.85
CA ASN A 133 9.58 3.01 -17.96
C ASN A 133 10.14 1.62 -17.56
N LYS A 134 9.55 0.59 -18.16
CA LYS A 134 9.98 -0.80 -18.02
C LYS A 134 11.44 -0.96 -18.43
N LYS A 135 12.33 -1.19 -17.48
CA LYS A 135 13.61 -1.85 -17.77
C LYS A 135 13.46 -3.32 -17.43
N THR A 136 13.45 -4.15 -18.46
CA THR A 136 13.35 -5.60 -18.38
C THR A 136 14.57 -6.18 -17.65
N ASN A 137 14.49 -6.32 -16.32
CA ASN A 137 15.42 -7.18 -15.58
C ASN A 137 14.76 -8.55 -15.40
N LYS A 138 15.21 -9.53 -16.19
CA LYS A 138 14.73 -10.93 -16.17
C LYS A 138 15.19 -11.74 -14.94
N ASN A 139 15.97 -11.17 -14.02
CA ASN A 139 16.70 -11.95 -13.01
C ASN A 139 16.32 -11.62 -11.55
N LEU A 140 15.03 -11.51 -11.26
CA LEU A 140 14.54 -11.51 -9.87
C LEU A 140 13.31 -12.42 -9.80
N LEU A 141 13.58 -13.72 -9.86
CA LEU A 141 12.78 -14.81 -9.30
C LEU A 141 13.68 -15.54 -8.32
#